data_AF-Q4TCX8-F1
#
_entry.id   AF-Q4TCX8-F1
#
_cell.length_a   1.000
_cell.length_b   1.000
_cell.length_c   1.000
_cell.angle_alpha   90.00
_cell.angle_beta   90.00
_cell.angle_gamma   90.00
#
_symmetry.space_group_name_H-M   'P 1'
#
loop_
_entity.id
_entity.type
_entity.pdbx_description
1 polymer ?
#
loop_
_entity_poly.entity_id
_entity_poly.type
_entity_poly.pdbx_seq_one_letter_code
_entity_poly.pdbx_strand_id
1 'polypeptide(L)' 'GLERDKFDNKTVTFEEHIKVEHNMWHYLFFIVLVKVKDSTEYTGPESYVAEMIR' A
#
# COMPACT_ATOMS: atom_id res chain seq x y z
N GLY A 1 4.94 13.62 1.69
CA GLY A 1 5.23 12.83 0.49
C GLY A 1 6.67 13.06 0.08
N LEU A 2 7.14 12.39 -0.96
CA LEU A 2 8.44 12.66 -1.58
C LEU A 2 8.26 13.64 -2.74
N GLU A 3 9.16 14.60 -2.86
CA GLU A 3 9.19 15.53 -3.98
C GLU A 3 9.74 14.85 -5.25
N ARG A 4 9.31 15.33 -6.41
CA ARG A 4 9.65 14.74 -7.72
C ARG A 4 11.16 14.75 -8.00
N ASP A 5 11.87 15.79 -7.55
CA ASP A 5 13.32 15.97 -7.71
C ASP A 5 14.14 14.80 -7.12
N LYS A 6 13.57 14.03 -6.19
CA LYS A 6 14.23 12.86 -5.58
C LYS A 6 14.33 11.64 -6.49
N PHE A 7 13.75 11.69 -7.68
CA PHE A 7 13.69 10.57 -8.63
C PHE A 7 14.58 10.77 -9.87
N ASP A 8 15.18 11.95 -10.06
CA ASP A 8 15.93 12.31 -11.29
C ASP A 8 17.14 11.40 -11.59
N ASN A 9 17.67 10.71 -10.59
CA ASN A 9 18.80 9.76 -10.74
C ASN A 9 18.47 8.34 -10.23
N LYS A 10 17.19 7.99 -10.16
CA LYS A 10 16.73 6.67 -9.72
C LYS A 10 16.24 5.83 -10.89
N THR A 11 16.25 4.52 -10.70
CA THR A 11 15.72 3.55 -11.69
C THR A 11 14.21 3.63 -11.81
N VAL A 12 13.52 4.06 -10.74
CA VAL A 12 12.07 4.24 -10.70
C VAL A 12 11.75 5.71 -10.91
N THR A 13 10.77 5.98 -11.79
CA THR A 13 10.31 7.35 -12.05
C THR A 13 9.31 7.80 -10.99
N PHE A 14 9.16 9.11 -10.80
CA PHE A 14 8.12 9.65 -9.90
C PHE A 14 6.70 9.18 -10.30
N GLU A 15 6.41 9.13 -11.61
CA GLU A 15 5.14 8.61 -12.13
C GLU A 15 4.90 7.14 -11.76
N GLU A 16 5.92 6.29 -11.88
CA GLU A 16 5.82 4.87 -11.50
C GLU A 16 5.64 4.70 -9.99
N HIS A 17 6.35 5.51 -9.20
CA HIS A 17 6.20 5.55 -7.75
C HIS A 17 4.77 5.86 -7.32
N ILE A 18 4.11 6.89 -7.89
CA ILE A 18 2.75 7.27 -7.45
C ILE A 18 1.63 6.43 -8.08
N LYS A 19 1.86 5.83 -9.26
CA LYS A 19 0.81 5.06 -9.97
C LYS A 19 0.87 3.57 -9.73
N VAL A 20 2.03 3.02 -9.38
CA VAL A 20 2.25 1.58 -9.22
C VAL A 20 2.62 1.24 -7.79
N GLU A 21 3.75 1.75 -7.29
CA GLU A 21 4.27 1.40 -5.95
C GLU A 21 3.39 1.94 -4.83
N HIS A 22 3.06 3.24 -4.90
CA HIS A 22 2.32 3.99 -3.89
C HIS A 22 1.02 4.56 -4.47
N ASN A 23 0.31 3.74 -5.23
CA ASN A 23 -1.04 4.09 -5.68
C ASN A 23 -1.99 4.12 -4.48
N MET A 24 -2.52 5.31 -4.16
CA MET A 24 -3.42 5.50 -3.02
C MET A 24 -4.67 4.62 -3.07
N TRP A 25 -5.16 4.25 -4.25
CA TRP A 25 -6.30 3.34 -4.40
C TRP A 25 -5.99 1.92 -3.96
N HIS A 26 -4.76 1.44 -4.17
CA HIS A 26 -4.37 0.11 -3.69
C HIS A 26 -4.43 0.01 -2.16
N TYR A 27 -4.07 1.09 -1.44
CA TYR A 27 -4.23 1.13 0.02
C TYR A 27 -5.69 1.06 0.45
N LEU A 28 -6.58 1.79 -0.23
CA LEU A 28 -8.02 1.73 0.06
C LEU A 28 -8.57 0.32 -0.19
N PHE A 29 -8.24 -0.29 -1.33
CA PHE A 29 -8.66 -1.65 -1.65
C PHE A 29 -8.13 -2.66 -0.64
N PHE A 30 -6.89 -2.49 -0.17
CA PHE A 30 -6.31 -3.35 0.86
C PHE A 30 -7.06 -3.23 2.20
N ILE A 31 -7.42 -2.02 2.62
CA ILE A 31 -8.21 -1.82 3.85
C ILE A 31 -9.58 -2.48 3.72
N VAL A 32 -10.25 -2.35 2.56
CA VAL A 32 -11.53 -3.01 2.31
C VAL A 32 -11.36 -4.52 2.33
N LEU A 33 -10.32 -5.07 1.66
CA LEU A 33 -10.00 -6.49 1.66
C LEU A 33 -9.85 -7.03 3.08
N VAL A 34 -9.02 -6.40 3.90
CA VAL A 34 -8.82 -6.81 5.30
C VAL A 34 -10.16 -6.81 6.05
N LYS A 35 -11.02 -5.81 5.85
CA LYS A 35 -12.33 -5.75 6.55
C LYS A 35 -13.34 -6.81 6.12
N VAL A 36 -13.24 -7.35 4.91
CA VAL A 36 -14.24 -8.31 4.36
C VAL A 36 -13.74 -9.76 4.32
N LYS A 37 -12.42 -9.96 4.28
CA LYS A 37 -11.79 -11.28 4.25
C LYS A 37 -11.94 -11.99 5.60
N ASP A 38 -12.06 -13.31 5.58
CA ASP A 38 -12.10 -14.13 6.79
C ASP A 38 -10.76 -14.00 7.57
N SER A 39 -10.86 -13.65 8.85
CA SER A 39 -9.69 -13.46 9.72
C SER A 39 -8.80 -14.70 9.87
N THR A 40 -9.35 -15.90 9.66
CA THR A 40 -8.57 -17.15 9.71
C THR A 40 -7.68 -17.33 8.48
N GLU A 41 -7.94 -16.61 7.39
CA GLU A 41 -7.19 -16.66 6.13
C GLU A 41 -6.21 -15.48 5.97
N TYR A 42 -6.09 -14.63 6.98
CA TYR A 42 -5.13 -13.54 6.94
C TYR A 42 -3.70 -14.06 6.84
N THR A 43 -2.93 -13.45 5.96
CA THR A 43 -1.48 -13.54 5.96
C THR A 43 -0.92 -12.78 7.17
N GLY A 44 0.34 -13.04 7.54
CA GLY A 44 0.99 -12.34 8.66
C GLY A 44 0.86 -10.80 8.60
N PRO A 45 1.17 -10.16 7.45
CA PRO A 45 0.99 -8.71 7.31
C PRO A 45 -0.46 -8.24 7.42
N GLU A 46 -1.42 -8.98 6.85
CA GLU A 46 -2.85 -8.66 6.97
C GLU A 46 -3.31 -8.70 8.43
N SER A 47 -2.90 -9.72 9.20
CA SER A 47 -3.21 -9.82 10.63
C SER A 47 -2.67 -8.64 11.43
N TYR A 48 -1.41 -8.25 11.17
CA TYR A 48 -0.81 -7.10 11.82
C TYR A 48 -1.56 -5.80 11.50
N VAL A 49 -1.87 -5.57 10.22
CA VAL A 49 -2.62 -4.36 9.81
C VAL A 49 -4.04 -4.38 10.37
N ALA A 50 -4.72 -5.53 10.41
CA ALA A 50 -6.04 -5.67 11.02
C ALA A 50 -6.04 -5.32 12.51
N GLU A 51 -4.98 -5.68 13.25
CA GLU A 51 -4.79 -5.29 14.65
C GLU A 51 -4.55 -3.78 14.80
N MET A 52 -3.81 -3.16 13.89
CA MET A 52 -3.50 -1.73 13.93
C MET A 52 -4.67 -0.81 13.54
N ILE A 53 -5.66 -1.32 12.80
CA ILE A 53 -6.85 -0.55 12.39
C ILE A 53 -7.98 -0.65 13.43
N ARG A 54 -7.88 -1.55 14.41
CA ARG A 54 -8.91 -1.75 15.44
C ARG A 54 -9.12 -0.55 16.35
#